data_AF-A0A0Q6BJL1-F1
#
_entry.id   AF-A0A0Q6BJL1-F1
#
_cell.length_a   1.000
_cell.length_b   1.000
_cell.length_c   1.000
_cell.angle_alpha   90.00
_cell.angle_beta   90.00
_cell.angle_gamma   90.00
#
_symmetry.space_group_name_H-M   'P 1'
#
loop_
_entity.id
_entity.type
_entity.pdbx_description
1 polymer ?
#
loop_
_entity_poly.entity_id
_entity_poly.type
_entity_poly.pdbx_seq_one_letter_code
_entity_poly.pdbx_strand_id
1 'polypeptide(L)'
;MKTLKVIGLLAVILVISAGVLYWQNIHEDAPEVVHGELAQTINQCDLIASKAAAELPEALPFQKQEKFARQSRVLDRCMQDRGYQQNPAWVSSAKARASEIAHAQNISQDEAFETLRRQAMLKDAGAGASYWRQRS
;
A
#
# COMPACT_ATOMS: atom_id res chain seq x y z
N MET A 1 -25.38 -52.28 21.02
CA MET A 1 -25.82 -50.87 21.22
C MET A 1 -24.74 -49.96 21.84
N LYS A 2 -23.96 -50.40 22.84
CA LYS A 2 -22.90 -49.56 23.46
C LYS A 2 -21.73 -49.28 22.51
N THR A 3 -21.27 -50.27 21.75
CA THR A 3 -20.17 -50.13 20.79
C THR A 3 -20.48 -49.19 19.62
N LEU A 4 -21.72 -49.22 19.11
CA LEU A 4 -22.17 -48.30 18.04
C LEU A 4 -22.17 -46.82 18.48
N LYS A 5 -22.53 -46.55 19.74
CA LYS A 5 -22.49 -45.20 20.33
C LYS A 5 -21.05 -44.69 20.51
N VAL A 6 -20.12 -45.57 20.88
CA VAL A 6 -18.70 -45.23 21.05
C VAL A 6 -18.05 -44.91 19.70
N ILE A 7 -18.35 -45.67 18.64
CA ILE A 7 -17.84 -45.42 17.29
C ILE A 7 -18.39 -44.09 16.74
N GLY A 8 -19.67 -43.79 16.97
CA GLY A 8 -20.26 -42.51 16.57
C GLY A 8 -19.60 -41.31 17.27
N LEU A 9 -19.30 -41.44 18.56
CA LEU A 9 -18.64 -40.38 19.34
C LEU A 9 -17.21 -40.12 18.86
N LEU A 10 -16.46 -41.19 18.54
CA LEU A 10 -15.11 -41.08 17.97
C LEU A 10 -15.11 -40.41 16.60
N ALA A 11 -16.07 -40.74 15.73
CA ALA A 11 -16.19 -40.12 14.41
C ALA A 11 -16.47 -38.61 14.50
N VAL A 12 -17.33 -38.19 15.43
CA VAL A 12 -17.63 -36.77 15.66
C VAL A 12 -16.41 -36.02 16.17
N ILE A 13 -15.65 -36.59 17.11
CA ILE A 13 -14.40 -35.98 17.61
C ILE A 13 -13.38 -35.83 16.48
N LEU A 14 -13.28 -36.83 15.60
CA LEU A 14 -12.37 -36.79 14.45
C LEU A 14 -12.73 -35.65 13.48
N VAL A 15 -14.01 -35.47 13.16
CA VAL A 15 -14.48 -34.38 12.30
C VAL A 15 -14.23 -33.01 12.93
N ILE A 16 -14.47 -32.86 14.23
CA ILE A 16 -14.21 -31.60 14.94
C ILE A 16 -12.71 -31.29 14.95
N SER A 17 -11.87 -32.29 15.23
CA SER A 17 -10.40 -32.12 15.24
C SER A 17 -9.85 -31.75 13.86
N ALA A 18 -10.36 -32.37 12.78
CA ALA A 18 -10.01 -32.01 11.41
C ALA A 18 -10.45 -30.58 11.06
N GLY A 19 -11.63 -30.14 11.51
CA GLY A 19 -12.10 -28.78 11.33
C GLY A 19 -11.24 -27.74 12.06
N VAL A 20 -10.79 -28.04 13.28
CA VAL A 20 -9.89 -27.15 14.04
C VAL A 20 -8.51 -27.05 13.39
N LEU A 21 -7.95 -28.17 12.92
CA LEU A 21 -6.67 -28.17 12.19
C LEU A 21 -6.77 -27.42 10.86
N TYR A 22 -7.88 -27.58 10.14
CA TYR A 22 -8.15 -26.84 8.91
C TYR A 22 -8.27 -25.34 9.17
N TRP A 23 -8.96 -24.95 10.25
CA TRP A 23 -9.09 -23.55 10.65
C TRP A 23 -7.75 -22.92 11.01
N GLN A 24 -6.90 -23.64 11.75
CA GLN A 24 -5.54 -23.18 12.09
C GLN A 24 -4.65 -23.03 10.85
N ASN A 25 -4.79 -23.90 9.86
CA ASN A 25 -4.02 -23.83 8.61
C ASN A 25 -4.47 -22.66 7.70
N ILE A 26 -5.75 -22.26 7.73
CA ILE A 26 -6.20 -21.05 7.03
C ILE A 26 -5.74 -19.77 7.74
N HIS A 27 -5.58 -19.84 9.06
CA HIS A 27 -5.06 -18.75 9.88
C HIS A 27 -3.55 -18.81 10.10
N GLU A 28 -2.81 -19.55 9.26
CA GLU A 28 -1.36 -19.40 9.21
C GLU A 28 -1.07 -17.92 8.94
N ASP A 29 -0.57 -17.28 10.00
CA ASP A 29 -0.61 -15.83 10.18
C ASP A 29 -0.11 -15.14 8.92
N ALA A 30 -0.90 -14.20 8.40
CA ALA A 30 -0.44 -13.30 7.35
C ALA A 30 0.96 -12.83 7.76
N PRO A 31 2.00 -13.02 6.92
CA PRO A 31 3.37 -12.81 7.34
C PRO A 31 3.44 -11.45 7.99
N GLU A 32 3.88 -11.41 9.25
CA GLU A 32 4.06 -10.17 9.99
C GLU A 32 4.96 -9.30 9.12
N VAL A 33 4.34 -8.34 8.42
CA VAL A 33 5.07 -7.47 7.51
C VAL A 33 5.97 -6.69 8.44
N VAL A 34 7.24 -7.06 8.47
CA VAL A 34 8.30 -6.27 9.08
C VAL A 34 8.28 -4.96 8.30
N HIS A 35 7.42 -4.04 8.71
CA HIS A 35 7.32 -2.73 8.11
C HIS A 35 8.65 -2.07 8.44
N GLY A 36 9.55 -2.01 7.46
CA GLY A 36 10.76 -1.20 7.59
C GLY A 36 10.36 0.21 8.03
N GLU A 37 11.22 0.90 8.77
CA GLU A 37 10.98 2.25 9.32
C GLU A 37 10.34 3.20 8.30
N LEU A 38 10.75 3.09 7.03
CA LEU A 38 10.17 3.82 5.91
C LEU A 38 8.68 3.48 5.68
N ALA A 39 8.31 2.21 5.63
CA ALA A 39 6.93 1.77 5.41
C ALA A 39 6.00 2.26 6.54
N GLN A 40 6.45 2.16 7.79
CA GLN A 40 5.71 2.70 8.94
C GLN A 40 5.54 4.23 8.84
N THR A 41 6.61 4.93 8.44
CA THR A 41 6.59 6.37 8.25
C THR A 41 5.63 6.79 7.13
N ILE A 42 5.64 6.08 5.99
CA ILE A 42 4.71 6.28 4.88
C ILE A 42 3.27 6.11 5.38
N ASN A 43 2.96 4.99 6.05
CA ASN A 43 1.60 4.71 6.54
C ASN A 43 1.09 5.81 7.46
N GLN A 44 1.91 6.26 8.40
CA GLN A 44 1.53 7.35 9.30
C GLN A 44 1.32 8.68 8.57
N CYS A 45 2.20 9.02 7.61
CA CYS A 45 2.04 10.25 6.84
C CYS A 45 0.85 10.20 5.88
N ASP A 46 0.52 9.03 5.33
CA ASP A 46 -0.66 8.82 4.48
C ASP A 46 -1.97 8.99 5.27
N LEU A 47 -2.03 8.49 6.52
CA LEU A 47 -3.15 8.74 7.41
C LEU A 47 -3.36 10.23 7.70
N ILE A 48 -2.26 10.99 7.88
CA ILE A 48 -2.34 12.46 8.07
C ILE A 48 -2.82 13.14 6.78
N ALA A 49 -2.27 12.74 5.64
CA ALA A 49 -2.61 13.31 4.34
C ALA A 49 -4.06 13.06 3.95
N SER A 50 -4.55 11.84 4.12
CA SER A 50 -5.94 11.46 3.85
C SER A 50 -6.91 12.24 4.73
N LYS A 51 -6.63 12.35 6.04
CA LYS A 51 -7.44 13.14 6.97
C LYS A 51 -7.47 14.63 6.62
N ALA A 52 -6.33 15.20 6.23
CA ALA A 52 -6.24 16.62 5.85
C ALA A 52 -7.08 16.97 4.61
N ALA A 53 -7.44 15.97 3.80
CA ALA A 53 -8.15 16.14 2.55
C ALA A 53 -9.56 15.52 2.57
N ALA A 54 -10.00 14.97 3.70
CA ALA A 54 -11.25 14.19 3.81
C ALA A 54 -12.49 15.02 3.46
N GLU A 55 -12.54 16.27 3.92
CA GLU A 55 -13.68 17.17 3.75
C GLU A 55 -13.73 17.89 2.39
N LEU A 56 -12.75 17.63 1.50
CA LEU A 56 -12.75 18.24 0.18
C LEU A 56 -13.81 17.61 -0.73
N PRO A 57 -14.55 18.41 -1.50
CA PRO A 57 -15.54 17.89 -2.44
C PRO A 57 -14.86 17.07 -3.55
N GLU A 58 -15.57 16.10 -4.11
CA GLU A 58 -15.08 15.21 -5.18
C GLU A 58 -16.10 15.00 -6.31
N ALA A 59 -17.10 15.87 -6.41
CA ALA A 59 -18.19 15.72 -7.37
C ALA A 59 -17.70 15.92 -8.82
N LEU A 60 -16.80 16.88 -9.02
CA LEU A 60 -16.28 17.22 -10.34
C LEU A 60 -14.86 16.62 -10.56
N PRO A 61 -14.48 16.28 -11.81
CA PRO A 61 -13.17 15.71 -12.10
C PRO A 61 -11.99 16.55 -11.57
N PHE A 62 -12.06 17.88 -11.68
CA PHE A 62 -11.00 18.75 -11.18
C PHE A 62 -10.90 18.74 -9.64
N GLN A 63 -12.03 18.56 -8.95
CA GLN A 63 -12.05 18.51 -7.48
C GLN A 63 -11.36 17.24 -6.96
N LYS A 64 -11.56 16.11 -7.65
CA LYS A 64 -10.80 14.88 -7.39
C LYS A 64 -9.30 15.12 -7.54
N GLN A 65 -8.88 15.79 -8.61
CA GLN A 65 -7.46 16.12 -8.82
C GLN A 65 -6.93 17.07 -7.74
N GLU A 66 -7.72 18.06 -7.31
CA GLU A 66 -7.35 18.97 -6.22
C GLU A 66 -7.16 18.21 -4.91
N LYS A 67 -8.07 17.29 -4.57
CA LYS A 67 -7.95 16.45 -3.37
C LYS A 67 -6.69 15.60 -3.40
N PHE A 68 -6.42 14.91 -4.50
CA PHE A 68 -5.17 14.14 -4.65
C PHE A 68 -3.92 15.02 -4.57
N ALA A 69 -3.95 16.23 -5.14
CA ALA A 69 -2.83 17.16 -5.07
C ALA A 69 -2.58 17.64 -3.63
N ARG A 70 -3.64 17.96 -2.87
CA ARG A 70 -3.55 18.35 -1.45
C ARG A 70 -3.05 17.20 -0.58
N GLN A 71 -3.56 15.98 -0.77
CA GLN A 71 -3.05 14.78 -0.09
C GLN A 71 -1.55 14.59 -0.36
N SER A 72 -1.16 14.62 -1.62
CA SER A 72 0.24 14.44 -2.03
C SER A 72 1.16 15.49 -1.39
N ARG A 73 0.71 16.75 -1.31
CA ARG A 73 1.49 17.83 -0.68
C ARG A 73 1.66 17.64 0.82
N VAL A 74 0.62 17.20 1.52
CA VAL A 74 0.68 16.93 2.97
C VAL A 74 1.57 15.72 3.26
N LEU A 75 1.45 14.66 2.46
CA LEU A 75 2.32 13.48 2.54
C LEU A 75 3.79 13.87 2.35
N ASP A 76 4.09 14.66 1.31
CA ASP A 76 5.46 15.10 1.02
C ASP A 76 6.05 15.94 2.16
N ARG A 77 5.29 16.90 2.68
CA ARG A 77 5.69 17.69 3.86
C ARG A 77 5.98 16.80 5.06
N CYS A 78 5.08 15.87 5.38
CA CYS A 78 5.23 14.96 6.52
C CYS A 78 6.49 14.08 6.39
N MET A 79 6.75 13.54 5.19
CA MET A 79 7.93 12.73 4.94
C MET A 79 9.22 13.56 5.06
N GLN A 80 9.22 14.79 4.55
CA GLN A 80 10.36 15.72 4.67
C GLN A 80 10.67 16.09 6.11
N ASP A 81 9.62 16.31 6.92
CA ASP A 81 9.77 16.65 8.33
C ASP A 81 10.30 15.45 9.15
N ARG A 82 10.12 14.22 8.62
CA ARG A 82 10.72 12.97 9.15
C ARG A 82 12.08 12.63 8.53
N GLY A 83 12.69 13.57 7.81
CA GLY A 83 14.03 13.41 7.27
C GLY A 83 14.11 12.58 5.99
N TYR A 84 13.00 12.35 5.29
CA TYR A 84 13.02 11.73 3.96
C TYR A 84 13.03 12.79 2.85
N GLN A 85 13.49 12.40 1.67
CA GLN A 85 13.47 13.23 0.48
C GLN A 85 13.29 12.38 -0.77
N GLN A 86 12.92 13.03 -1.87
CA GLN A 86 12.81 12.36 -3.17
C GLN A 86 14.16 11.75 -3.56
N ASN A 87 14.11 10.51 -4.02
CA ASN A 87 15.27 9.76 -4.47
C ASN A 87 15.58 10.09 -5.95
N PRO A 88 16.75 10.68 -6.26
CA PRO A 88 17.12 10.99 -7.65
C PRO A 88 17.17 9.76 -8.57
N ALA A 89 17.52 8.58 -8.03
CA ALA A 89 17.55 7.34 -8.79
C ALA A 89 16.14 6.87 -9.19
N TRP A 90 15.14 7.09 -8.34
CA TRP A 90 13.75 6.86 -8.72
C TRP A 90 13.33 7.85 -9.81
N VAL A 91 13.67 9.13 -9.67
CA VAL A 91 13.30 10.19 -10.64
C VAL A 91 13.79 9.88 -12.04
N SER A 92 15.05 9.46 -12.20
CA SER A 92 15.59 9.13 -13.53
C SER A 92 14.83 7.97 -14.17
N SER A 93 14.56 6.90 -13.42
CA SER A 93 13.80 5.75 -13.90
C SER A 93 12.34 6.10 -14.24
N ALA A 94 11.71 6.95 -13.41
CA ALA A 94 10.34 7.38 -13.58
C ALA A 94 10.16 8.28 -14.80
N LYS A 95 11.14 9.15 -15.11
CA LYS A 95 11.12 10.00 -16.32
C LYS A 95 11.14 9.17 -17.60
N ALA A 96 12.00 8.14 -17.67
CA ALA A 96 12.03 7.24 -18.82
C ALA A 96 10.66 6.55 -19.02
N ARG A 97 10.10 6.00 -17.94
CA ARG A 97 8.79 5.34 -17.98
C ARG A 97 7.63 6.30 -18.26
N ALA A 98 7.70 7.55 -17.78
CA ALA A 98 6.70 8.57 -18.07
C ALA A 98 6.63 8.90 -19.57
N SER A 99 7.77 8.91 -20.27
CA SER A 99 7.81 9.11 -21.72
C SER A 99 7.07 7.98 -22.48
N GLU A 100 7.26 6.73 -22.07
CA GLU A 100 6.58 5.58 -22.66
C GLU A 100 5.06 5.64 -22.42
N ILE A 101 4.65 5.95 -21.18
CA ILE A 101 3.24 6.08 -20.80
C ILE A 101 2.56 7.23 -21.53
N ALA A 102 3.22 8.39 -21.63
CA ALA A 102 2.71 9.56 -22.32
C ALA A 102 2.37 9.26 -23.78
N HIS A 103 3.28 8.56 -24.48
CA HIS A 103 3.04 8.12 -25.85
C HIS A 103 1.90 7.10 -25.95
N ALA A 104 1.87 6.10 -25.06
CA ALA A 104 0.87 5.03 -25.10
C ALA A 104 -0.55 5.51 -24.76
N GLN A 105 -0.68 6.50 -23.87
CA GLN A 105 -1.97 6.99 -23.37
C GLN A 105 -2.37 8.33 -24.00
N ASN A 106 -1.53 8.90 -24.88
CA ASN A 106 -1.73 10.20 -25.50
C ASN A 106 -1.98 11.32 -24.47
N ILE A 107 -1.16 11.33 -23.40
CA ILE A 107 -1.17 12.34 -22.34
C ILE A 107 0.17 13.06 -22.29
N SER A 108 0.26 14.15 -21.53
CA SER A 108 1.53 14.85 -21.33
C SER A 108 2.53 13.99 -20.53
N GLN A 109 3.83 14.16 -20.79
CA GLN A 109 4.87 13.50 -20.00
C GLN A 109 4.82 13.89 -18.53
N ASP A 110 4.45 15.13 -18.23
CA ASP A 110 4.29 15.62 -16.85
C ASP A 110 3.13 14.94 -16.13
N GLU A 111 1.99 14.74 -16.80
CA GLU A 111 0.85 14.02 -16.23
C GLU A 111 1.18 12.55 -15.97
N ALA A 112 1.88 11.91 -16.91
CA ALA A 112 2.37 10.55 -16.75
C ALA A 112 3.33 10.45 -15.55
N PHE A 113 4.26 11.40 -15.43
CA PHE A 113 5.21 11.47 -14.32
C PHE A 113 4.52 11.69 -12.98
N GLU A 114 3.58 12.64 -12.87
CA GLU A 114 2.83 12.90 -11.64
C GLU A 114 1.97 11.70 -11.22
N THR A 115 1.47 10.93 -12.18
CA THR A 115 0.75 9.69 -11.89
C THR A 115 1.69 8.63 -11.30
N LEU A 116 2.87 8.44 -11.88
CA LEU A 116 3.91 7.56 -11.31
C LEU A 116 4.34 8.03 -9.92
N ARG A 117 4.50 9.35 -9.74
CA ARG A 117 4.90 9.98 -8.48
C ARG A 117 3.92 9.66 -7.37
N ARG A 118 2.63 9.94 -7.58
CA ARG A 118 1.57 9.69 -6.59
C ARG A 118 1.53 8.22 -6.16
N GLN A 119 1.68 7.29 -7.10
CA GLN A 119 1.70 5.86 -6.80
C GLN A 119 2.95 5.43 -6.02
N ALA A 120 4.11 6.02 -6.32
CA ALA A 120 5.36 5.63 -5.70
C ALA A 120 5.54 6.22 -4.29
N MET A 121 4.93 7.38 -3.99
CA MET A 121 4.96 7.99 -2.65
C MET A 121 4.35 7.10 -1.55
N LEU A 122 3.45 6.18 -1.93
CA LEU A 122 2.72 5.30 -1.01
C LEU A 122 3.33 3.89 -0.93
N LYS A 123 4.43 3.63 -1.64
CA LYS A 123 5.08 2.31 -1.69
C LYS A 123 6.44 2.37 -1.00
N ASP A 124 6.78 1.29 -0.31
CA ASP A 124 8.15 1.05 0.12
C ASP A 124 9.02 0.56 -1.05
N ALA A 125 10.31 0.35 -0.79
CA ALA A 125 11.25 -0.12 -1.81
C ALA A 125 10.89 -1.54 -2.27
N GLY A 126 10.24 -1.66 -3.44
CA GLY A 126 10.06 -2.93 -4.13
C GLY A 126 11.31 -3.35 -4.92
N ALA A 127 11.13 -3.96 -6.08
CA ALA A 127 12.22 -4.40 -6.98
C ALA A 127 13.06 -3.27 -7.63
N GLY A 128 12.89 -2.02 -7.20
CA GLY A 128 13.61 -0.85 -7.73
C GLY A 128 13.85 0.20 -6.67
N ALA A 129 14.44 1.33 -7.07
CA ALA A 129 14.66 2.45 -6.15
C ALA A 129 13.33 2.95 -5.58
N SER A 130 13.22 3.07 -4.25
CA SER A 130 12.07 3.71 -3.61
C SER A 130 11.99 5.19 -3.97
N TYR A 131 10.77 5.74 -3.98
CA TYR A 131 10.56 7.18 -4.13
C TYR A 131 11.24 7.98 -3.01
N TRP A 132 11.13 7.48 -1.78
CA TRP A 132 11.71 8.09 -0.59
C TRP A 132 13.11 7.55 -0.32
N ARG A 133 14.04 8.43 0.01
CA ARG A 133 15.33 8.10 0.61
C ARG A 133 15.54 8.93 1.86
N GLN A 134 16.26 8.40 2.85
CA GLN A 134 16.64 9.17 4.03
C GLN A 134 17.62 10.26 3.64
N ARG A 135 17.47 11.45 4.23
CA ARG A 135 18.41 12.56 4.12
C ARG A 135 19.56 12.24 5.06
N SER A 136 20.66 11.78 4.48
CA SER A 136 21.96 11.58 5.16
C SER A 136 22.44 12.86 5.82
#